data_AF-A0A2D7LK64-F1
#
_entry.id   AF-A0A2D7LK64-F1
#
_cell.length_a   1.000
_cell.length_b   1.000
_cell.length_c   1.000
_cell.angle_alpha   90.00
_cell.angle_beta   90.00
_cell.angle_gamma   90.00
#
_symmetry.space_group_name_H-M   'P 1'
#
loop_
_entity.id
_entity.type
_entity.pdbx_description
1 polymer ?
#
loop_
_entity_poly.entity_id
_entity_poly.type
_entity_poly.pdbx_seq_one_letter_code
_entity_poly.pdbx_strand_id
1 'polypeptide(L)'
;MKRATIKEIHKFLKTLEENRYKKLVKSECRRIAWFVNNDLSEDYDAMPESLRKKWVKAEYKKEKYLAKKFLENLQELEEQKLRESIRNIIKRLI
;
A
#
# COMPACT_ATOMS: atom_id res chain seq x y z
N MET A 1 3.90 8.80 10.32
CA MET A 1 4.12 7.69 9.36
C MET A 1 4.82 8.25 8.13
N LYS A 2 5.82 7.56 7.55
CA LYS A 2 6.41 8.02 6.27
C LYS A 2 5.34 7.87 5.18
N ARG A 3 5.20 8.88 4.32
CA ARG A 3 4.22 8.84 3.22
C ARG A 3 4.59 7.74 2.24
N ALA A 4 3.62 6.89 1.90
CA ALA A 4 3.77 5.86 0.88
C ALA A 4 3.91 6.48 -0.51
N THR A 5 4.93 6.06 -1.24
CA THR A 5 5.19 6.51 -2.60
C THR A 5 4.51 5.61 -3.62
N ILE A 6 4.26 6.16 -4.81
CA ILE A 6 3.69 5.41 -5.94
C ILE A 6 4.59 4.22 -6.34
N LYS A 7 5.92 4.38 -6.21
CA LYS A 7 6.89 3.33 -6.55
C LYS A 7 6.83 2.14 -5.60
N GLU A 8 6.72 2.39 -4.30
CA GLU A 8 6.59 1.34 -3.28
C GLU A 8 5.32 0.53 -3.49
N ILE A 9 4.20 1.20 -3.72
CA ILE A 9 2.92 0.55 -3.97
C ILE A 9 2.97 -0.24 -5.27
N HIS A 10 3.52 0.32 -6.33
CA HIS A 10 3.67 -0.41 -7.59
C HIS A 10 4.54 -1.66 -7.44
N LYS A 11 5.62 -1.59 -6.64
CA LYS A 11 6.46 -2.76 -6.33
C LYS A 11 5.69 -3.80 -5.55
N PHE A 12 4.96 -3.40 -4.50
CA PHE A 12 4.11 -4.28 -3.71
C PHE A 12 3.02 -4.95 -4.55
N LEU A 13 2.31 -4.20 -5.39
CA LEU A 13 1.25 -4.78 -6.21
C LEU A 13 1.76 -5.85 -7.16
N LYS A 14 3.03 -5.79 -7.60
CA LYS A 14 3.66 -6.83 -8.42
C LYS A 14 4.03 -8.11 -7.66
N THR A 15 4.14 -8.06 -6.33
CA THR A 15 4.41 -9.27 -5.54
C THR A 15 3.15 -10.08 -5.30
N LEU A 16 1.96 -9.50 -5.52
CA LEU A 16 0.68 -10.19 -5.40
C LEU A 16 0.45 -11.09 -6.61
N GLU A 17 0.06 -12.34 -6.35
CA GLU A 17 -0.19 -13.34 -7.39
C GLU A 17 -1.30 -12.92 -8.36
N GLU A 18 -2.33 -12.28 -7.83
CA GLU A 18 -3.47 -11.72 -8.58
C GLU A 18 -3.03 -10.76 -9.70
N ASN A 19 -1.84 -10.14 -9.57
CA ASN A 19 -1.33 -9.17 -10.50
C ASN A 19 -0.15 -9.70 -11.36
N ARG A 20 0.23 -10.97 -11.23
CA ARG A 20 1.39 -11.55 -11.94
C ARG A 20 1.34 -11.33 -13.45
N TYR A 21 0.16 -11.49 -14.04
CA TYR A 21 -0.07 -11.35 -15.48
C TYR A 21 -0.82 -10.07 -15.86
N LYS A 22 -1.18 -9.24 -14.87
CA LYS A 22 -2.00 -8.04 -15.09
C LYS A 22 -1.12 -6.82 -15.32
N LYS A 23 -1.46 -6.03 -16.35
CA LYS A 23 -0.89 -4.69 -16.50
C LYS A 23 -1.43 -3.76 -15.42
N LEU A 24 -0.57 -3.36 -14.49
CA LEU A 24 -0.91 -2.39 -13.45
C LEU A 24 -1.06 -0.99 -14.04
N VAL A 25 -2.16 -0.32 -13.68
CA VAL A 25 -2.45 1.03 -14.16
C VAL A 25 -1.87 2.04 -13.17
N LYS A 26 -1.12 3.05 -13.68
CA LYS A 26 -0.52 4.10 -12.84
C LYS A 26 -1.57 4.86 -12.01
N SER A 27 -2.77 5.09 -12.57
CA SER A 27 -3.86 5.77 -11.85
C SER A 27 -4.36 4.97 -10.64
N GLU A 28 -4.43 3.64 -10.76
CA GLU A 28 -4.77 2.74 -9.65
C GLU A 28 -3.72 2.82 -8.54
N CYS A 29 -2.43 2.78 -8.90
CA CYS A 29 -1.34 2.93 -7.93
C CYS A 29 -1.39 4.28 -7.21
N ARG A 30 -1.72 5.37 -7.92
CA ARG A 30 -1.88 6.71 -7.32
C ARG A 30 -3.06 6.79 -6.36
N ARG A 31 -4.20 6.17 -6.70
CA ARG A 31 -5.36 6.11 -5.80
C ARG A 31 -5.04 5.33 -4.53
N ILE A 32 -4.41 4.17 -4.66
CA ILE A 32 -3.97 3.37 -3.51
C ILE A 32 -2.99 4.17 -2.64
N ALA A 33 -2.05 4.91 -3.25
CA ALA A 33 -1.15 5.80 -2.53
C ALA A 33 -1.88 6.89 -1.73
N TRP A 34 -2.91 7.48 -2.33
CA TRP A 34 -3.73 8.45 -1.64
C TRP A 34 -4.46 7.81 -0.45
N PHE A 35 -5.08 6.63 -0.62
CA PHE A 35 -5.76 5.94 0.47
C PHE A 35 -4.82 5.58 1.63
N VAL A 36 -3.63 5.07 1.34
CA VAL A 36 -2.63 4.74 2.37
C VAL A 36 -2.19 5.99 3.13
N ASN A 37 -2.06 7.14 2.46
CA ASN A 37 -1.57 8.38 3.06
C ASN A 37 -2.64 9.20 3.80
N ASN A 38 -3.93 8.87 3.60
CA ASN A 38 -5.06 9.56 4.22
C ASN A 38 -5.87 8.57 5.08
N ASP A 39 -5.21 7.61 5.73
CA ASP A 39 -5.81 6.68 6.70
C ASP A 39 -7.06 5.96 6.20
N LEU A 40 -7.07 5.53 4.94
CA LEU A 40 -8.20 4.86 4.27
C LEU A 40 -9.50 5.68 4.28
N SER A 41 -9.39 7.01 4.36
CA SER A 41 -10.52 7.93 4.45
C SER A 41 -11.64 7.64 3.45
N GLU A 42 -12.87 7.77 3.94
CA GLU A 42 -14.08 7.65 3.12
C GLU A 42 -14.52 8.98 2.50
N ASP A 43 -13.86 10.08 2.88
CA ASP A 43 -14.06 11.39 2.28
C ASP A 43 -13.37 11.46 0.91
N TYR A 44 -14.13 11.11 -0.12
CA TYR A 44 -13.66 11.15 -1.50
C TYR A 44 -13.59 12.56 -2.09
N ASP A 45 -14.21 13.56 -1.44
CA ASP A 45 -14.21 14.94 -1.92
C ASP A 45 -12.86 15.61 -1.68
N ALA A 46 -12.17 15.21 -0.59
CA ALA A 46 -10.78 15.57 -0.33
C ALA A 46 -9.78 14.98 -1.35
N MET A 47 -10.17 14.00 -2.17
CA MET A 47 -9.31 13.40 -3.18
C MET A 47 -9.16 14.34 -4.39
N PRO A 48 -7.94 14.59 -4.91
CA PRO A 48 -7.74 15.41 -6.10
C PRO A 48 -8.55 14.92 -7.31
N GLU A 49 -9.09 15.86 -8.09
CA GLU A 49 -9.96 15.56 -9.24
C GLU A 49 -9.33 14.58 -10.24
N SER A 50 -8.03 14.72 -10.50
CA SER A 50 -7.28 13.85 -11.40
C SER A 50 -7.19 12.38 -10.95
N LEU A 51 -7.44 12.09 -9.66
CA LEU A 51 -7.44 10.74 -9.10
C LEU A 51 -8.85 10.17 -8.97
N ARG A 52 -9.87 11.03 -8.91
CA ARG A 52 -11.27 10.58 -8.78
C ARG A 52 -11.69 9.78 -10.02
N LYS A 53 -12.54 8.78 -9.79
CA LYS A 53 -13.17 8.02 -10.88
C LYS A 53 -14.09 8.97 -11.65
N LYS A 54 -14.08 8.85 -12.99
CA LYS A 54 -14.96 9.62 -13.88
C LYS A 54 -16.44 9.46 -13.53
N TRP A 55 -16.82 8.25 -13.10
CA TRP A 55 -18.17 7.94 -12.68
C TRP A 55 -18.31 8.19 -11.18
N VAL A 56 -19.14 9.17 -10.80
CA VAL A 56 -19.31 9.62 -9.40
C VAL A 56 -19.81 8.49 -8.49
N LYS A 57 -20.66 7.60 -9.00
CA LYS A 57 -21.19 6.45 -8.25
C LYS A 57 -20.22 5.26 -8.18
N ALA A 58 -19.05 5.33 -8.81
CA ALA A 58 -18.13 4.19 -8.82
C ALA A 58 -17.41 4.04 -7.48
N GLU A 59 -17.52 2.87 -6.88
CA GLU A 59 -16.94 2.58 -5.57
C GLU A 59 -15.44 2.30 -5.64
N TYR A 60 -14.70 2.57 -4.56
CA TYR A 60 -13.25 2.32 -4.42
C TYR A 60 -12.92 1.05 -3.63
N LYS A 61 -13.83 0.08 -3.55
CA LYS A 61 -13.68 -1.15 -2.74
C LYS A 61 -12.34 -1.86 -2.97
N LYS A 62 -11.96 -2.01 -4.24
CA LYS A 62 -10.70 -2.67 -4.62
C LYS A 62 -9.48 -1.89 -4.15
N GLU A 63 -9.43 -0.59 -4.43
CA GLU A 63 -8.30 0.26 -4.05
C GLU A 63 -8.14 0.34 -2.53
N LYS A 64 -9.25 0.39 -1.77
CA LYS A 64 -9.25 0.33 -0.30
C LYS A 64 -8.71 -1.01 0.21
N TYR A 65 -9.17 -2.13 -0.35
CA TYR A 65 -8.69 -3.46 0.03
C TYR A 65 -7.16 -3.59 -0.17
N LEU A 66 -6.66 -3.16 -1.34
CA LEU A 66 -5.23 -3.20 -1.63
C LEU A 66 -4.41 -2.26 -0.74
N ALA A 67 -4.96 -1.09 -0.40
CA ALA A 67 -4.33 -0.17 0.53
C ALA A 67 -4.22 -0.78 1.95
N LYS A 68 -5.27 -1.44 2.43
CA LYS A 68 -5.24 -2.16 3.71
C LYS A 68 -4.19 -3.28 3.72
N LYS A 69 -4.18 -4.12 2.68
CA LYS A 69 -3.19 -5.20 2.53
C LYS A 69 -1.75 -4.67 2.47
N PHE A 70 -1.54 -3.50 1.88
CA PHE A 70 -0.23 -2.85 1.86
C PHE A 70 0.21 -2.42 3.27
N LEU A 71 -0.68 -1.85 4.07
CA LEU A 71 -0.40 -1.47 5.46
C LEU A 71 -0.05 -2.69 6.32
N GLU A 72 -0.80 -3.79 6.17
CA GLU A 72 -0.52 -5.06 6.83
C GLU A 72 0.88 -5.58 6.46
N ASN A 73 1.21 -5.60 5.17
CA ASN A 73 2.53 -6.00 4.70
C ASN A 73 3.66 -5.09 5.23
N LEU A 74 3.42 -3.79 5.42
CA LEU A 74 4.43 -2.90 6.03
C LEU A 74 4.69 -3.27 7.50
N GLN A 75 3.63 -3.58 8.26
CA GLN A 75 3.76 -4.01 9.66
C GLN A 75 4.53 -5.32 9.76
N GLU A 76 4.22 -6.31 8.90
CA GLU A 76 4.94 -7.58 8.85
C GLU A 76 6.44 -7.39 8.56
N LEU A 77 6.78 -6.50 7.60
CA LEU A 77 8.17 -6.20 7.27
C LEU A 77 8.92 -5.50 8.42
N GLU A 78 8.24 -4.65 9.19
CA GLU A 78 8.81 -4.02 10.38
C GLU A 78 9.08 -5.05 11.48
N GLU A 79 8.13 -5.96 11.71
CA GLU A 79 8.29 -7.04 12.68
C GLU A 79 9.44 -7.99 12.30
N GLN A 80 9.55 -8.36 11.02
CA GLN A 80 10.65 -9.21 10.53
C GLN A 80 12.02 -8.57 10.77
N LYS A 81 12.16 -7.27 10.48
CA LYS A 81 13.41 -6.52 10.74
C LYS A 81 13.76 -6.47 12.22
N LEU A 82 12.75 -6.32 13.08
CA LEU A 82 12.94 -6.34 14.53
C LEU A 82 13.44 -7.72 14.98
N ARG A 83 12.80 -8.81 14.51
CA ARG A 83 13.22 -10.19 14.79
C ARG A 83 14.65 -10.48 14.33
N GLU A 84 15.02 -10.02 13.14
CA GLU A 84 16.38 -10.16 12.62
C GLU A 84 17.42 -9.40 13.47
N SER A 85 17.07 -8.19 13.89
CA SER A 85 17.93 -7.37 14.76
C SER A 85 18.18 -8.05 16.11
N ILE A 86 17.12 -8.58 16.74
CA ILE A 86 17.23 -9.36 17.98
C ILE A 86 18.10 -10.59 17.77
N ARG A 87 17.90 -11.34 16.68
CA ARG A 87 18.70 -12.53 16.36
C ARG A 87 20.18 -12.20 16.20
N ASN A 88 20.50 -11.06 15.58
CA ASN A 88 21.88 -10.62 15.39
C ASN A 88 22.53 -10.19 16.71
N ILE A 89 21.78 -9.57 17.63
CA ILE A 89 22.27 -9.22 18.96
C ILE A 89 22.59 -10.51 19.75
N ILE A 90 21.69 -11.49 19.76
CA ILE A 90 21.89 -12.77 20.45
C ILE A 90 23.14 -13.49 19.90
N LYS A 91 23.30 -13.54 18.57
CA LYS A 91 24.49 -14.14 17.92
C LYS A 91 25.82 -13.45 18.24
N ARG A 92 25.80 -12.19 18.70
CA ARG A 92 27.02 -11.47 19.11
C ARG A 92 27.36 -11.66 20.58
N LEU A 93 26.38 -12.08 21.39
CA LEU A 93 26.54 -12.30 22.83
C LEU A 93 26.98 -13.73 23.18
N ILE A 94 26.70 -14.69 22.29
CA ILE A 94 27.17 -16.09 22.34
C ILE A 94 28.40 -16.22 21.44
#